data_AF-A0A3C1DBS1-F1
#
_entry.id   AF-A0A3C1DBS1-F1
#
_cell.length_a   1.000
_cell.length_b   1.000
_cell.length_c   1.000
_cell.angle_alpha   90.00
_cell.angle_beta   90.00
_cell.angle_gamma   90.00
#
_symmetry.space_group_name_H-M   'P 1'
#
loop_
_entity.id
_entity.type
_entity.pdbx_description
1 polymer ?
#
loop_
_entity_poly.entity_id
_entity_poly.type
_entity_poly.pdbx_seq_one_letter_code
_entity_poly.pdbx_strand_id
1 'polypeptide(L)'
;MATLKEMKAELARDPEFARAYEEIQPELAVMRAIADARAERNLTQEQVAELTGIAQAEISKLENGTRNPSVKLLQRLANGLGYTLKVEFVPKGTNGRSLQA
;
A
#
# COMPACT_ATOMS: atom_id res chain seq x y z
N MET A 1 4.10 16.04 -22.21
CA MET A 1 4.54 14.70 -21.78
C MET A 1 3.32 13.96 -21.26
N ALA A 2 3.16 12.68 -21.56
CA ALA A 2 2.08 11.88 -20.98
C ALA A 2 2.22 11.86 -19.45
N THR A 3 1.10 11.99 -18.76
CA THR A 3 1.04 11.88 -17.29
C THR A 3 1.25 10.43 -16.87
N LEU A 4 1.69 10.20 -15.62
CA LEU A 4 1.84 8.85 -15.06
C LEU A 4 0.54 8.03 -15.15
N LYS A 5 -0.61 8.70 -15.06
CA LYS A 5 -1.93 8.08 -15.19
C LYS A 5 -2.19 7.60 -16.63
N GLU A 6 -1.85 8.41 -17.63
CA GLU A 6 -1.99 8.07 -19.04
C GLU A 6 -1.04 6.94 -19.45
N MET A 7 0.22 6.99 -19.03
CA MET A 7 1.19 5.92 -19.28
C MET A 7 0.75 4.58 -18.69
N LYS A 8 0.22 4.58 -17.46
CA LYS A 8 -0.33 3.37 -16.83
C LYS A 8 -1.55 2.82 -17.58
N ALA A 9 -2.43 3.70 -18.05
CA ALA A 9 -3.62 3.29 -18.81
C ALA A 9 -3.25 2.67 -20.17
N GLU A 10 -2.18 3.14 -20.79
CA GLU A 10 -1.65 2.57 -22.02
C GLU A 10 -0.99 1.20 -21.77
N LEU A 11 -0.14 1.09 -20.75
CA LEU A 11 0.49 -0.18 -20.36
C LEU A 11 -0.53 -1.23 -19.90
N ALA A 12 -1.63 -0.82 -19.26
CA ALA A 12 -2.72 -1.70 -18.87
C ALA A 12 -3.47 -2.34 -20.05
N ARG A 13 -3.23 -1.91 -21.29
CA ARG A 13 -3.76 -2.58 -22.49
C ARG A 13 -3.04 -3.89 -22.79
N ASP A 14 -1.83 -4.06 -22.28
CA ASP A 14 -1.12 -5.34 -22.33
C ASP A 14 -1.67 -6.27 -21.24
N PRO A 15 -2.27 -7.43 -21.61
CA PRO A 15 -2.79 -8.38 -20.64
C PRO A 15 -1.75 -8.94 -19.67
N GLU A 16 -0.48 -9.04 -20.07
CA GLU A 16 0.60 -9.52 -19.19
C GLU A 16 0.89 -8.47 -18.11
N PHE A 17 1.06 -7.21 -18.53
CA PHE A 17 1.22 -6.08 -17.61
C PHE A 17 0.01 -5.94 -16.68
N ALA A 18 -1.21 -6.03 -17.20
CA ALA A 18 -2.43 -5.89 -16.40
C ALA A 18 -2.50 -6.93 -15.27
N ARG A 19 -2.19 -8.20 -15.58
CA ARG A 19 -2.17 -9.28 -14.57
C ARG A 19 -1.07 -9.07 -13.53
N ALA A 20 0.16 -8.80 -13.97
CA ALA A 20 1.27 -8.55 -13.05
C ALA A 20 0.98 -7.33 -12.15
N TYR A 21 0.37 -6.28 -12.71
CA TYR A 21 -0.04 -5.10 -11.96
C TYR A 21 -1.15 -5.40 -10.94
N GLU A 22 -2.12 -6.25 -11.30
CA GLU A 22 -3.18 -6.70 -10.41
C GLU A 22 -2.62 -7.55 -9.24
N GLU A 23 -1.68 -8.44 -9.53
CA GLU A 23 -1.03 -9.31 -8.54
C GLU A 23 -0.30 -8.53 -7.44
N ILE A 24 0.34 -7.41 -7.79
CA ILE A 24 1.08 -6.56 -6.83
C ILE A 24 0.22 -5.49 -6.13
N GLN A 25 -1.10 -5.43 -6.40
CA GLN A 25 -1.97 -4.42 -5.79
C GLN A 25 -1.92 -4.44 -4.25
N PRO A 26 -1.94 -5.60 -3.57
CA PRO A 26 -1.87 -5.64 -2.11
C PRO A 26 -0.59 -4.98 -1.56
N GLU A 27 0.56 -5.25 -2.16
CA GLU A 27 1.86 -4.67 -1.78
C GLU A 27 1.87 -3.15 -1.98
N LEU A 28 1.35 -2.67 -3.12
CA LEU A 28 1.21 -1.24 -3.38
C LEU A 28 0.23 -0.57 -2.41
N ALA A 29 -0.83 -1.25 -2.01
CA ALA A 29 -1.79 -0.74 -1.02
C ALA A 29 -1.13 -0.58 0.35
N VAL A 30 -0.35 -1.57 0.79
CA VAL A 30 0.43 -1.52 2.04
C VAL A 30 1.44 -0.37 2.01
N MET A 31 2.21 -0.24 0.93
CA MET A 31 3.17 0.85 0.75
C MET A 31 2.51 2.22 0.91
N ARG A 32 1.41 2.46 0.19
CA ARG A 32 0.66 3.71 0.25
C ARG A 32 0.11 3.98 1.64
N ALA A 33 -0.50 2.99 2.28
CA ALA A 33 -1.05 3.14 3.62
C ALA A 33 0.01 3.61 4.64
N ILE A 34 1.26 3.11 4.54
CA ILE A 34 2.37 3.54 5.41
C ILE A 34 2.77 4.98 5.09
N ALA A 35 3.00 5.28 3.80
CA ALA A 35 3.44 6.61 3.36
C ALA A 35 2.40 7.70 3.66
N ASP A 36 1.13 7.41 3.43
CA ASP A 36 0.00 8.31 3.67
C ASP A 36 -0.16 8.57 5.18
N ALA A 37 -0.15 7.52 6.03
CA ALA A 37 -0.22 7.66 7.48
C ALA A 37 0.94 8.50 8.05
N ARG A 38 2.14 8.38 7.46
CA ARG A 38 3.28 9.24 7.81
C ARG A 38 3.07 10.68 7.38
N ALA A 39 2.63 10.89 6.14
CA ALA A 39 2.43 12.22 5.56
C ALA A 39 1.32 13.00 6.26
N GLU A 40 0.20 12.34 6.60
CA GLU A 40 -0.93 12.94 7.35
C GLU A 40 -0.49 13.50 8.72
N ARG A 41 0.53 12.89 9.33
CA ARG A 41 1.10 13.34 10.60
C ARG A 41 2.27 14.29 10.44
N ASN A 42 2.63 14.66 9.21
CA ASN A 42 3.79 15.51 8.87
C ASN A 42 5.12 14.99 9.46
N LEU A 43 5.30 13.67 9.48
CA LEU A 43 6.49 13.05 10.07
C LEU A 43 7.55 12.72 9.00
N THR A 44 8.82 12.86 9.37
CA THR A 44 9.94 12.29 8.61
C THR A 44 10.04 10.78 8.88
N GLN A 45 10.73 10.04 8.01
CA GLN A 45 10.97 8.60 8.25
C GLN A 45 11.79 8.35 9.52
N GLU A 46 12.66 9.29 9.90
CA GLU A 46 13.44 9.24 11.14
C GLU A 46 12.55 9.41 12.38
N GLN A 47 11.59 10.34 12.35
CA GLN A 47 10.61 10.48 13.44
C GLN A 47 9.72 9.25 13.57
N VAL A 48 9.32 8.62 12.46
CA VAL A 48 8.60 7.34 12.51
C VAL A 48 9.47 6.23 13.11
N ALA A 49 10.77 6.24 12.81
CA ALA A 49 11.72 5.29 13.40
C ALA A 49 11.79 5.43 14.92
N GLU A 50 11.83 6.65 15.44
CA GLU A 50 11.81 6.94 16.87
C GLU A 50 10.50 6.47 17.54
N LEU A 51 9.35 6.80 16.95
CA LEU A 51 8.03 6.47 17.50
C LEU A 51 7.75 4.96 17.51
N THR A 52 8.24 4.25 16.49
CA THR A 52 7.94 2.83 16.31
C THR A 52 9.07 1.94 16.82
N GLY A 53 10.29 2.46 16.92
CA GLY A 53 11.53 1.70 17.13
C GLY A 53 11.94 0.82 15.94
N ILE A 54 11.43 1.10 14.75
CA ILE A 54 11.82 0.43 13.49
C ILE A 54 12.92 1.25 12.85
N ALA A 55 13.96 0.62 12.29
CA ALA A 55 15.05 1.37 11.65
C ALA A 55 14.53 2.25 10.49
N GLN A 56 15.02 3.49 10.37
CA GLN A 56 14.66 4.41 9.28
C GLN A 56 14.89 3.78 7.89
N ALA A 57 15.98 3.04 7.72
CA ALA A 57 16.27 2.33 6.48
C ALA A 57 15.23 1.25 6.15
N GLU A 58 14.67 0.57 7.17
CA GLU A 58 13.57 -0.38 6.97
C GLU A 58 12.27 0.33 6.61
N ILE A 59 11.95 1.47 7.23
CA ILE A 59 10.79 2.30 6.86
C ILE A 59 10.90 2.75 5.41
N SER A 60 12.08 3.21 4.98
CA SER A 60 12.34 3.59 3.59
C SER A 60 12.11 2.43 2.61
N LYS A 61 12.56 1.21 2.94
CA LYS A 61 12.31 0.03 2.09
C LYS A 61 10.84 -0.31 1.97
N LEU A 62 10.07 -0.17 3.07
CA LEU A 62 8.63 -0.40 3.10
C LEU A 62 7.88 0.63 2.23
N GLU A 63 8.20 1.91 2.37
CA GLU A 63 7.60 2.99 1.57
C GLU A 63 8.02 2.95 0.09
N ASN A 64 9.14 2.30 -0.23
CA ASN A 64 9.59 2.08 -1.61
C ASN A 64 9.21 0.68 -2.16
N GLY A 65 8.54 -0.16 -1.38
CA GLY A 65 8.04 -1.47 -1.83
C GLY A 65 9.10 -2.52 -2.09
N THR A 66 10.33 -2.30 -1.60
CA THR A 66 11.43 -3.26 -1.74
C THR A 66 11.42 -4.32 -0.63
N ARG A 67 10.42 -4.27 0.26
CA ARG A 67 10.25 -5.18 1.38
C ARG A 67 8.78 -5.50 1.60
N ASN A 68 8.46 -6.79 1.73
CA ASN A 68 7.13 -7.25 2.17
C ASN A 68 7.08 -7.31 3.72
N PRO A 69 6.30 -6.45 4.40
CA PRO A 69 6.20 -6.46 5.85
C PRO A 69 5.35 -7.61 6.37
N SER A 70 5.72 -8.13 7.55
CA SER A 70 4.80 -8.99 8.31
C SER A 70 3.64 -8.19 8.89
N VAL A 71 2.51 -8.85 9.16
CA VAL A 71 1.37 -8.25 9.87
C VAL A 71 1.79 -7.66 11.22
N LYS A 72 2.72 -8.31 11.94
CA LYS A 72 3.28 -7.81 13.20
C LYS A 72 4.00 -6.47 13.03
N LEU A 73 4.73 -6.30 11.93
CA LEU A 73 5.41 -5.05 11.62
C LEU A 73 4.41 -3.94 11.26
N LEU A 74 3.38 -4.27 10.48
CA LEU A 74 2.28 -3.35 10.18
C LEU A 74 1.55 -2.89 11.44
N GLN A 75 1.27 -3.81 12.37
CA GLN A 75 0.65 -3.46 13.65
C GLN A 75 1.52 -2.49 14.47
N ARG A 76 2.84 -2.71 14.48
CA ARG A 76 3.79 -1.84 15.17
C ARG A 76 3.86 -0.45 14.56
N LEU A 77 3.88 -0.35 13.23
CA LEU A 77 3.79 0.92 12.50
C LEU A 77 2.49 1.64 12.83
N ALA A 78 1.34 0.95 12.72
CA ALA A 78 0.03 1.52 13.04
C ALA A 78 0.00 2.09 14.45
N ASN A 79 0.45 1.33 15.46
CA ASN A 79 0.50 1.78 16.85
C ASN A 79 1.39 3.03 17.04
N GLY A 80 2.61 3.03 16.49
CA GLY A 80 3.53 4.16 16.62
C GLY A 80 3.07 5.41 15.86
N LEU A 81 2.31 5.22 14.78
CA LEU A 81 1.66 6.28 14.03
C LEU A 81 0.27 6.63 14.58
N GLY A 82 -0.20 6.06 15.68
CA GLY A 82 -1.52 6.35 16.27
C GLY A 82 -2.72 5.95 15.39
N TYR A 83 -2.58 4.90 14.58
CA TYR A 83 -3.65 4.27 13.80
C TYR A 83 -3.96 2.86 14.33
N THR A 84 -5.09 2.31 13.88
CA THR A 84 -5.43 0.89 14.09
C THR A 84 -5.23 0.13 12.78
N LEU A 85 -4.53 -1.01 12.84
CA LEU A 85 -4.43 -1.91 11.69
C LEU A 85 -5.78 -2.61 11.47
N LYS A 86 -6.39 -2.37 10.31
CA LYS A 86 -7.58 -3.08 9.84
C LYS A 86 -7.20 -3.93 8.63
N VAL A 87 -7.53 -5.22 8.68
CA VAL A 87 -7.42 -6.13 7.53
C VAL A 87 -8.83 -6.58 7.16
N GLU A 88 -9.19 -6.46 5.88
CA GLU A 88 -10.48 -6.94 5.38
C GLU A 88 -10.29 -7.76 4.12
N PHE A 89 -11.15 -8.76 3.95
CA PHE A 89 -11.30 -9.46 2.69
C PHE A 89 -12.41 -8.79 1.89
N VAL A 90 -12.08 -8.29 0.71
CA VAL A 90 -13.06 -7.74 -0.22
C VAL A 90 -13.46 -8.82 -1.23
N PRO A 91 -14.74 -8.90 -1.63
CA PRO A 91 -15.14 -9.75 -2.75
C PRO A 91 -14.35 -9.38 -4.00
N LYS A 92 -13.78 -10.37 -4.70
CA LYS A 92 -13.33 -10.16 -6.08
C LYS A 92 -14.58 -9.81 -6.88
N GLY A 93 -14.66 -8.58 -7.38
CA GLY A 93 -15.89 -8.01 -7.94
C GLY A 93 -16.61 -9.00 -8.85
N THR A 94 -17.85 -9.38 -8.51
CA THR A 94 -18.78 -9.94 -9.48
C THR A 94 -19.22 -8.78 -10.37
N ASN A 95 -18.54 -8.56 -11.49
CA ASN A 95 -19.11 -7.73 -12.55
C ASN A 95 -20.44 -8.37 -12.99
N GLY A 96 -21.57 -7.81 -12.50
CA GLY A 96 -22.86 -7.85 -13.18
C GLY A 96 -23.73 -9.09 -13.07
N ARG A 97 -23.98 -9.64 -11.87
CA ARG A 97 -25.25 -10.34 -11.62
C ARG A 97 -25.89 -9.83 -10.34
N SER A 98 -26.68 -8.77 -10.51
CA SER A 98 -27.79 -8.45 -9.63
C SER A 98 -28.62 -9.71 -9.41
N LEU A 99 -28.47 -10.35 -8.26
CA LEU A 99 -29.53 -11.17 -7.69
C LEU A 99 -30.58 -10.17 -7.20
N GLN A 100 -31.50 -9.83 -8.11
CA GLN A 100 -32.80 -9.33 -7.71
C GLN A 100 -33.53 -10.50 -7.06
N ALA A 101 -33.91 -10.33 -5.80
CA ALA A 101 -34.99 -11.05 -5.16
C ALA A 101 -36.18 -10.10 -5.07
#